data_AF-A0A2V7H4J5-F1
#
_entry.id   AF-A0A2V7H4J5-F1
#
_cell.length_a   1.000
_cell.length_b   1.000
_cell.length_c   1.000
_cell.angle_alpha   90.00
_cell.angle_beta   90.00
_cell.angle_gamma   90.00
#
_symmetry.space_group_name_H-M   'P 1'
#
loop_
_entity.id
_entity.type
_entity.pdbx_description
1 polymer ?
#
loop_
_entity_poly.entity_id
_entity_poly.type
_entity_poly.pdbx_seq_one_letter_code
_entity_poly.pdbx_strand_id
1 'polypeptide(L)'
;MATTYAYDLLNPEQNEVKDSGVLSFTGAAAVIPATLNQVSPKGTVTSGALSTQQLVTATGAQVSTTRDVETHTPCTLTNAAGTVTVALSPDNVTYSTLAVVTPAVNASITDVVVRVPAGWYIKLTVSQATLGLTTYY
;
A
#
# COMPACT_ATOMS: atom_id res chain seq x y z
N MET A 1 18.52 -15.09 9.92
CA MET A 1 19.24 -16.33 9.59
C MET A 1 19.72 -16.20 8.15
N ALA A 2 21.01 -16.37 7.88
CA ALA A 2 21.52 -16.36 6.52
C ALA A 2 21.13 -17.67 5.83
N THR A 3 20.56 -17.60 4.64
CA THR A 3 20.26 -18.79 3.84
C THR A 3 21.46 -19.08 2.96
N THR A 4 22.00 -20.30 3.06
CA THR A 4 23.17 -20.73 2.32
C THR A 4 22.81 -21.82 1.31
N TYR A 5 23.31 -21.68 0.09
CA TYR A 5 23.14 -22.65 -0.99
C TYR A 5 24.50 -23.05 -1.54
N ALA A 6 24.78 -24.36 -1.57
CA ALA A 6 25.95 -24.88 -2.27
C ALA A 6 25.71 -24.82 -3.78
N TYR A 7 26.76 -24.54 -4.55
CA TYR A 7 26.73 -24.55 -6.00
C TYR A 7 27.98 -25.23 -6.57
N ASP A 8 27.80 -25.85 -7.74
CA ASP A 8 28.87 -26.31 -8.63
C ASP A 8 28.64 -25.69 -10.01
N LEU A 9 29.63 -24.95 -10.54
CA LEU A 9 29.66 -24.56 -11.94
C LEU A 9 30.33 -25.68 -12.74
N LEU A 10 29.57 -26.27 -13.66
CA LEU A 10 30.09 -27.25 -14.59
C LEU A 10 30.54 -26.59 -15.89
N ASN A 11 31.42 -27.28 -16.64
CA ASN A 11 31.71 -26.93 -18.02
C ASN A 11 30.44 -27.06 -18.90
N PRO A 12 30.44 -26.50 -20.13
CA PRO A 12 29.26 -26.53 -21.01
C PRO A 12 28.74 -27.96 -21.32
N GLU A 13 29.64 -28.95 -21.27
CA GLU A 13 29.32 -30.36 -21.47
C GLU A 13 28.82 -31.08 -20.20
N GLN A 14 28.77 -30.37 -19.07
CA GLN A 14 28.33 -30.85 -17.76
C GLN A 14 29.09 -32.09 -17.24
N ASN A 15 30.33 -32.31 -17.69
CA ASN A 15 31.12 -33.49 -17.33
C ASN A 15 32.25 -33.19 -16.32
N GLU A 16 32.54 -31.92 -16.08
CA GLU A 16 33.62 -31.50 -15.19
C GLU A 16 33.20 -30.26 -14.41
N VAL A 17 33.40 -30.30 -13.09
CA VAL A 17 33.18 -29.14 -12.21
C VAL A 17 34.37 -28.19 -12.36
N LYS A 18 34.07 -26.95 -12.74
CA LYS A 18 35.06 -25.88 -12.95
C LYS A 18 35.20 -24.96 -11.75
N ASP A 19 34.16 -24.84 -10.93
CA ASP A 19 34.16 -24.07 -9.69
C ASP A 19 33.10 -24.61 -8.73
N SER A 20 33.37 -24.53 -7.42
CA SER A 20 32.44 -24.96 -6.36
C SER A 20 32.50 -23.99 -5.21
N GLY A 21 31.35 -23.64 -4.66
CA GLY A 21 31.29 -22.69 -3.55
C GLY A 21 29.97 -22.69 -2.80
N VAL A 22 29.89 -21.76 -1.84
CA VAL A 22 28.69 -21.53 -1.04
C VAL A 22 28.24 -20.10 -1.26
N LEU A 23 27.03 -19.92 -1.77
CA LEU A 23 26.36 -18.63 -1.82
C LEU A 23 25.64 -18.41 -0.51
N SER A 24 26.03 -17.37 0.23
CA SER A 24 25.35 -16.94 1.45
C SER A 24 24.60 -15.64 1.22
N PHE A 25 23.29 -15.64 1.45
CA PHE A 25 22.48 -14.43 1.45
C PHE A 25 22.28 -13.97 2.88
N THR A 26 22.91 -12.85 3.24
CA THR A 26 22.75 -12.22 4.55
C THR A 26 21.95 -10.94 4.38
N GLY A 27 20.63 -11.03 4.50
CA GLY A 27 19.77 -9.86 4.51
C GLY A 27 18.30 -10.21 4.45
N ALA A 28 17.51 -9.68 5.38
CA ALA A 28 16.13 -9.34 5.06
C ALA A 28 16.18 -8.33 3.92
N ALA A 29 15.32 -8.46 2.91
CA ALA A 29 15.22 -7.46 1.84
C ALA A 29 15.13 -6.09 2.50
N ALA A 30 16.10 -5.22 2.22
CA ALA A 30 16.00 -3.85 2.67
C ALA A 30 14.71 -3.30 2.07
N VAL A 31 13.75 -2.97 2.93
CA VAL A 31 12.61 -2.16 2.52
C VAL A 31 13.21 -0.82 2.15
N ILE A 32 13.52 -0.64 0.88
CA ILE A 32 13.90 0.66 0.34
C ILE A 32 12.59 1.45 0.39
N PRO A 33 12.41 2.43 1.28
CA PRO A 33 11.25 3.30 1.20
C PRO A 33 11.28 3.92 -0.19
N ALA A 34 10.17 3.81 -0.92
CA ALA A 34 10.08 4.37 -2.25
C ALA A 34 10.56 5.82 -2.20
N THR A 35 11.70 6.11 -2.83
CA THR A 35 12.21 7.48 -2.90
C THR A 35 11.16 8.29 -3.65
N LEU A 36 10.91 9.52 -3.19
CA LEU A 36 9.86 10.45 -3.65
C LEU A 36 9.82 10.71 -5.17
N ASN A 37 10.77 10.18 -5.94
CA ASN A 37 10.86 10.27 -7.39
C ASN A 37 10.33 9.02 -8.14
N GLN A 38 9.89 7.98 -7.41
CA GLN A 38 9.24 6.78 -7.96
C GLN A 38 7.70 6.84 -7.85
N VAL A 39 7.18 7.91 -7.25
CA VAL A 39 5.75 8.24 -7.30
C VAL A 39 5.48 8.95 -8.63
N SER A 40 4.63 8.33 -9.46
CA SER A 40 4.12 8.91 -10.70
C SER A 40 3.66 10.36 -10.48
N PRO A 41 3.80 11.26 -11.48
CA PRO A 41 3.36 12.65 -11.34
C PRO A 41 1.92 12.65 -10.85
N LYS A 42 1.65 13.38 -9.77
CA LYS A 42 0.33 13.61 -9.19
C LYS A 42 -0.64 13.91 -10.33
N GLY A 43 -1.39 12.89 -10.73
CA GLY A 43 -2.18 12.89 -11.95
C GLY A 43 -3.47 13.68 -11.76
N THR A 44 -3.32 15.00 -11.55
CA THR A 44 -4.41 15.95 -11.34
C THR A 44 -5.55 15.67 -12.31
N VAL A 45 -6.70 15.23 -11.77
CA VAL A 45 -7.97 15.23 -12.51
C VAL A 45 -8.21 16.64 -13.07
N THR A 46 -7.91 16.79 -14.35
CA THR A 46 -8.18 18.02 -15.11
C THR A 46 -9.45 17.77 -15.90
N SER A 47 -10.48 18.57 -15.60
CA SER A 47 -11.84 18.60 -16.19
C SER A 47 -12.86 17.57 -15.65
N GLY A 48 -13.83 18.08 -14.88
CA GLY A 48 -14.97 17.33 -14.32
C GLY A 48 -15.08 17.46 -12.79
N ALA A 49 -16.30 17.29 -12.24
CA ALA A 49 -16.46 17.11 -10.80
C ALA A 49 -15.65 15.87 -10.37
N LEU A 50 -14.84 16.01 -9.32
CA LEU A 50 -14.03 14.90 -8.82
C LEU A 50 -14.95 13.74 -8.44
N SER A 51 -14.56 12.53 -8.82
CA SER A 51 -15.31 11.34 -8.44
C SER A 51 -15.26 11.19 -6.93
N THR A 52 -16.41 10.90 -6.34
CA THR A 52 -16.54 10.70 -4.89
C THR A 52 -17.18 9.37 -4.59
N GLN A 53 -16.80 8.78 -3.47
CA GLN A 53 -17.36 7.52 -2.99
C GLN A 53 -17.46 7.53 -1.47
N GLN A 54 -18.61 7.10 -0.95
CA GLN A 54 -18.75 6.85 0.47
C GLN A 54 -18.14 5.49 0.79
N LEU A 55 -17.09 5.49 1.60
CA LEU A 55 -16.48 4.26 2.10
C LEU A 55 -17.22 3.78 3.34
N VAL A 56 -17.31 2.46 3.50
CA VAL A 56 -17.87 1.80 4.68
C VAL A 56 -16.73 1.12 5.42
N THR A 57 -16.73 1.26 6.75
CA THR A 57 -15.69 0.68 7.59
C THR A 57 -15.56 -0.84 7.36
N ALA A 58 -14.32 -1.32 7.33
CA ALA A 58 -13.95 -2.72 7.14
C ALA A 58 -14.44 -3.37 5.83
N THR A 59 -14.98 -2.60 4.89
CA THR A 59 -15.47 -3.09 3.60
C THR A 59 -14.59 -2.54 2.47
N GLY A 60 -14.25 -3.41 1.51
CA GLY A 60 -13.52 -3.03 0.31
C GLY A 60 -14.36 -2.24 -0.68
N ALA A 61 -13.79 -1.18 -1.23
CA ALA A 61 -14.38 -0.39 -2.30
C ALA A 61 -13.42 -0.33 -3.48
N GLN A 62 -13.91 -0.65 -4.69
CA GLN A 62 -13.10 -0.55 -5.89
C GLN A 62 -12.92 0.91 -6.30
N VAL A 63 -11.67 1.29 -6.55
CA VAL A 63 -11.34 2.57 -7.17
C VAL A 63 -11.39 2.40 -8.69
N SER A 64 -12.62 2.47 -9.23
CA SER A 64 -12.93 2.23 -10.64
C SER A 64 -12.54 3.41 -11.54
N THR A 65 -11.24 3.68 -11.57
CA THR A 65 -10.62 4.75 -12.38
C THR A 65 -9.72 4.13 -13.44
N THR A 66 -9.48 4.87 -14.54
CA THR A 66 -8.66 4.39 -15.67
C THR A 66 -7.16 4.57 -15.46
N ARG A 67 -6.77 5.24 -14.37
CA ARG A 67 -5.38 5.50 -13.99
C ARG A 67 -5.25 5.47 -12.48
N ASP A 68 -4.04 5.39 -11.98
CA ASP A 68 -3.80 5.53 -10.55
C ASP A 68 -4.25 6.91 -10.06
N VAL A 69 -4.91 6.94 -8.90
CA VAL A 69 -5.47 8.16 -8.31
C VAL A 69 -5.05 8.33 -6.86
N GLU A 70 -5.05 9.57 -6.41
CA GLU A 70 -4.88 9.90 -5.00
C GLU A 70 -6.27 10.03 -4.35
N THR A 71 -6.56 9.19 -3.36
CA THR A 71 -7.83 9.21 -2.62
C THR A 71 -7.65 10.02 -1.35
N HIS A 72 -8.56 10.95 -1.09
CA HIS A 72 -8.59 11.74 0.15
C HIS A 72 -9.86 11.39 0.91
N THR A 73 -9.71 10.84 2.12
CA THR A 73 -10.82 10.51 3.00
C THR A 73 -10.71 11.27 4.31
N PRO A 74 -11.55 12.30 4.55
CA PRO A 74 -11.61 12.95 5.83
C PRO A 74 -12.18 11.97 6.86
N CYS A 75 -11.46 11.76 7.96
CA CYS A 75 -11.87 10.91 9.05
C CYS A 75 -12.06 11.76 10.29
N THR A 76 -13.26 11.73 10.89
CA THR A 76 -13.57 12.44 12.13
C THR A 76 -13.45 11.46 13.29
N LEU A 77 -12.43 11.63 14.13
CA LEU A 77 -12.24 10.74 15.28
C LEU A 77 -12.97 11.28 16.49
N THR A 78 -13.72 10.41 17.17
CA THR A 78 -14.50 10.76 18.37
C THR A 78 -13.71 10.55 19.66
N ASN A 79 -12.57 9.86 19.58
CA ASN A 79 -11.66 9.59 20.69
C ASN A 79 -10.19 9.74 20.26
N ALA A 80 -9.30 10.18 21.15
CA ALA A 80 -7.85 10.24 20.93
C ALA A 80 -7.22 8.84 20.73
N ALA A 81 -7.88 7.78 21.22
CA ALA A 81 -7.48 6.39 20.97
C ALA A 81 -8.06 5.82 19.66
N GLY A 82 -8.71 6.65 18.83
CA GLY A 82 -9.27 6.22 17.55
C GLY A 82 -8.17 5.85 16.55
N THR A 83 -8.47 4.91 15.67
CA THR A 83 -7.53 4.44 14.65
C THR A 83 -8.21 4.34 13.29
N VAL A 84 -7.46 4.63 12.23
CA VAL A 84 -7.86 4.36 10.85
C VAL A 84 -6.80 3.47 10.20
N THR A 85 -7.14 2.22 9.96
CA THR A 85 -6.28 1.28 9.23
C THR A 85 -6.58 1.34 7.75
N VAL A 86 -5.55 1.58 6.96
CA VAL A 86 -5.60 1.63 5.50
C VAL A 86 -5.06 0.33 4.94
N ALA A 87 -5.84 -0.34 4.10
CA ALA A 87 -5.38 -1.51 3.37
C ALA A 87 -5.78 -1.45 1.89
N LEU A 88 -4.93 -2.03 1.04
CA LEU A 88 -5.14 -2.14 -0.40
C LEU A 88 -5.16 -3.59 -0.85
N SER A 89 -5.89 -3.87 -1.92
CA SER A 89 -5.99 -5.20 -2.52
C SER A 89 -6.23 -5.10 -4.03
N PRO A 90 -5.57 -5.90 -4.87
CA PRO A 90 -5.89 -5.99 -6.29
C PRO A 90 -7.15 -6.83 -6.57
N ASP A 91 -7.57 -7.69 -5.65
CA ASP A 91 -8.55 -8.77 -5.88
C ASP A 91 -9.78 -8.73 -4.95
N ASN A 92 -9.85 -7.77 -4.02
CA ASN A 92 -10.87 -7.69 -2.97
C ASN A 92 -10.90 -8.87 -1.99
N VAL A 93 -9.85 -9.70 -1.95
CA VAL A 93 -9.76 -10.86 -1.05
C VAL A 93 -8.59 -10.66 -0.09
N THR A 94 -7.40 -10.50 -0.64
CA THR A 94 -6.18 -10.38 0.17
C THR A 94 -5.80 -8.92 0.31
N TYR A 95 -5.93 -8.41 1.53
CA TYR A 95 -5.64 -7.02 1.86
C TYR A 95 -4.28 -6.89 2.53
N SER A 96 -3.43 -6.04 1.96
CA SER A 96 -2.16 -5.63 2.56
C SER A 96 -2.36 -4.31 3.29
N THR A 97 -2.00 -4.28 4.58
CA THR A 97 -2.06 -3.04 5.37
C THR A 97 -0.93 -2.12 4.95
N LEU A 98 -1.30 -0.90 4.54
CA LEU A 98 -0.34 0.13 4.14
C LEU A 98 0.06 1.00 5.34
N ALA A 99 -0.93 1.40 6.14
CA ALA A 99 -0.71 2.30 7.27
C ALA A 99 -1.80 2.15 8.33
N VAL A 100 -1.46 2.56 9.55
CA VAL A 100 -2.42 2.79 10.64
C VAL A 100 -2.25 4.24 11.07
N VAL A 101 -3.30 5.03 10.93
CA VAL A 101 -3.34 6.43 11.32
C VAL A 101 -3.98 6.53 12.69
N THR A 102 -3.25 7.12 13.64
CA THR A 102 -3.73 7.44 14.98
C THR A 102 -3.61 8.94 15.20
N PRO A 103 -4.68 9.66 15.56
CA PRO A 103 -4.56 11.07 15.87
C PRO A 103 -3.93 11.23 17.25
N ALA A 104 -3.15 12.29 17.40
CA ALA A 104 -2.57 12.65 18.68
C ALA A 104 -3.58 13.35 19.63
N VAL A 105 -4.71 13.81 19.12
CA VAL A 105 -5.67 14.67 19.84
C VAL A 105 -7.12 14.24 19.63
N ASN A 106 -7.94 14.45 20.66
CA ASN A 106 -9.36 14.09 20.65
C ASN A 106 -10.18 15.03 19.73
N ALA A 107 -11.24 14.52 19.11
CA ALA A 107 -12.17 15.29 18.27
C ALA A 107 -11.52 16.03 17.07
N SER A 108 -10.46 15.48 16.48
CA SER A 108 -9.83 16.03 15.28
C SER A 108 -10.33 15.39 13.99
N ILE A 109 -10.37 16.17 12.92
CA ILE A 109 -10.47 15.67 11.56
C ILE A 109 -9.05 15.39 11.07
N THR A 110 -8.80 14.15 10.65
CA THR A 110 -7.55 13.74 9.99
C THR A 110 -7.88 13.35 8.57
N ASP A 111 -7.15 13.88 7.60
CA ASP A 111 -7.31 13.50 6.20
C ASP A 111 -6.41 12.31 5.88
N VAL A 112 -6.99 11.22 5.39
CA VAL A 112 -6.28 10.01 5.00
C VAL A 112 -6.06 10.06 3.50
N VAL A 113 -4.80 10.28 3.11
CA VAL A 113 -4.38 10.39 1.71
C VAL A 113 -3.66 9.12 1.29
N VAL A 114 -4.16 8.48 0.24
CA VAL A 114 -3.63 7.18 -0.24
C VAL A 114 -3.57 7.19 -1.76
N ARG A 115 -2.45 6.74 -2.33
CA ARG A 115 -2.37 6.46 -3.76
C ARG A 115 -2.92 5.06 -4.02
N VAL A 116 -3.96 4.94 -4.84
CA VAL A 116 -4.59 3.66 -5.19
C VAL A 116 -4.38 3.39 -6.67
N PRO A 117 -3.79 2.24 -7.05
CA PRO A 117 -3.67 1.88 -8.45
C PRO A 117 -5.03 1.69 -9.13
N ALA A 118 -5.09 1.91 -10.43
CA ALA A 118 -6.32 1.76 -11.20
C ALA A 118 -6.95 0.36 -11.01
N GLY A 119 -8.23 0.32 -10.67
CA GLY A 119 -8.99 -0.92 -10.51
C GLY A 119 -8.76 -1.69 -9.20
N TRP A 120 -7.85 -1.22 -8.34
CA TRP A 120 -7.61 -1.81 -7.02
C TRP A 120 -8.72 -1.43 -6.03
N TYR A 121 -8.78 -2.18 -4.94
CA TYR A 121 -9.69 -1.99 -3.83
C TYR A 121 -8.98 -1.30 -2.66
N ILE A 122 -9.62 -0.29 -2.10
CA ILE A 122 -9.25 0.33 -0.83
C ILE A 122 -10.21 -0.15 0.26
N LYS A 123 -9.66 -0.45 1.44
CA LYS A 123 -10.42 -0.76 2.64
C LYS A 123 -9.91 0.10 3.79
N LEU A 124 -10.81 0.92 4.33
CA LEU A 124 -10.56 1.67 5.55
C LEU A 124 -11.28 1.00 6.70
N THR A 125 -10.55 0.68 7.76
CA THR A 125 -11.14 0.15 9.00
C THR A 125 -10.96 1.17 10.09
N VAL A 126 -12.07 1.70 10.60
CA VAL A 126 -12.05 2.74 11.63
C VAL A 126 -12.49 2.20 12.99
N SER A 127 -11.84 2.68 14.05
CA SER A 127 -12.23 2.49 15.44
C SER A 127 -12.42 3.87 16.08
N GLN A 128 -13.54 4.07 16.77
CA GLN A 128 -13.88 5.34 17.43
C GLN A 128 -13.71 6.56 16.51
N ALA A 129 -14.14 6.40 15.26
CA ALA A 129 -14.07 7.40 14.22
C ALA A 129 -15.14 7.16 13.15
N THR A 130 -15.44 8.21 12.39
CA THR A 130 -16.35 8.17 11.26
C THR A 130 -15.63 8.55 9.98
N LEU A 131 -15.96 7.85 8.89
CA LEU A 131 -15.45 8.12 7.55
C LEU A 131 -16.35 9.15 6.86
N GLY A 132 -15.75 10.24 6.39
CA GLY A 132 -16.40 11.16 5.48
C GLY A 132 -16.37 10.67 4.03
N LEU A 133 -16.85 11.54 3.13
CA LEU A 133 -16.91 11.25 1.70
C LEU A 133 -15.49 11.24 1.11
N THR A 134 -15.12 10.16 0.44
CA THR A 134 -13.81 10.05 -0.20
C THR A 134 -13.83 10.73 -1.57
N THR A 135 -12.78 11.47 -1.89
CA THR A 135 -12.62 12.18 -3.18
C THR A 135 -11.40 11.66 -3.93
N TYR A 136 -11.51 11.48 -5.25
CA TYR A 136 -10.45 10.95 -6.11
C TYR A 136 -9.80 12.06 -6.96
N TYR A 137 -8.47 12.17 -6.89
CA TYR A 137 -7.64 13.20 -7.53
C TYR A 137 -6.64 12.66 -8.55
#